data_AF-D6GRR2-F1
#
_entry.id   AF-D6GRR2-F1
#
_cell.length_a   1.000
_cell.length_b   1.000
_cell.length_c   1.000
_cell.angle_alpha   90.00
_cell.angle_beta   90.00
_cell.angle_gamma   90.00
#
_symmetry.space_group_name_H-M   'P 1'
#
loop_
_entity.id
_entity.type
_entity.pdbx_description
1 polymer ?
#
loop_
_entity_poly.entity_id
_entity_poly.type
_entity_poly.pdbx_seq_one_letter_code
_entity_poly.pdbx_strand_id
1 'polypeptide(L)'
;MKNKVIHFVDILTVIILMIILQSEIVFIKGNCLYVQNSPWYDYMWMYSISGISDMIRRSSYDFIYNLLVFIVYISSFYVITVKLIDLWKKELISGTYRWFIVINICFVIFKTVDFLIELDAAFSI
;
A
#
# COMPACT_ATOMS: atom_id res chain seq x y z
N MET A 1 -11.93 5.19 -21.87
CA MET A 1 -11.17 5.90 -20.81
C MET A 1 -11.20 5.15 -19.48
N LYS A 2 -12.38 4.65 -19.04
CA LYS A 2 -12.55 3.88 -17.79
C LYS A 2 -11.50 2.76 -17.58
N ASN A 3 -11.29 1.89 -18.56
CA ASN A 3 -10.28 0.81 -18.44
C ASN A 3 -8.84 1.31 -18.34
N LYS A 4 -8.50 2.46 -18.95
CA LYS A 4 -7.16 3.04 -18.87
C LYS A 4 -6.87 3.57 -17.46
N VAL A 5 -7.84 4.22 -16.83
CA VAL A 5 -7.73 4.71 -15.45
C VAL A 5 -7.58 3.54 -14.47
N ILE A 6 -8.39 2.49 -14.64
CA ILE A 6 -8.32 1.28 -13.80
C ILE A 6 -6.93 0.64 -13.86
N HIS A 7 -6.39 0.42 -15.07
CA HIS A 7 -5.05 -0.14 -15.23
C HIS A 7 -3.94 0.77 -14.72
N PHE A 8 -4.10 2.08 -14.84
CA PHE A 8 -3.14 3.03 -14.29
C PHE A 8 -3.06 2.92 -12.76
N VAL A 9 -4.21 2.88 -12.07
CA VAL A 9 -4.27 2.68 -10.63
C VAL A 9 -3.71 1.31 -10.24
N ASP A 10 -4.00 0.25 -10.99
CA ASP A 10 -3.42 -1.08 -10.75
C ASP A 10 -1.89 -1.04 -10.76
N ILE A 11 -1.31 -0.41 -11.78
CA ILE A 11 0.15 -0.30 -11.93
C ILE A 11 0.75 0.50 -10.77
N LEU A 12 0.16 1.65 -10.44
CA LEU A 12 0.61 2.44 -9.29
C LEU A 12 0.53 1.66 -7.98
N THR A 13 -0.56 0.92 -7.78
CA THR A 13 -0.75 0.08 -6.59
C THR A 13 0.35 -0.96 -6.46
N VAL A 14 0.69 -1.64 -7.57
CA VAL A 14 1.79 -2.60 -7.60
C VAL A 14 3.13 -1.93 -7.30
N ILE A 15 3.42 -0.77 -7.90
CA ILE A 15 4.66 -0.04 -7.66
C ILE A 15 4.81 0.33 -6.18
N ILE A 16 3.74 0.88 -5.58
CA ILE A 16 3.75 1.27 -4.16
C ILE A 16 3.96 0.04 -3.27
N LEU A 17 3.24 -1.06 -3.53
CA LEU A 17 3.42 -2.31 -2.79
C LEU A 17 4.85 -2.85 -2.90
N MET A 18 5.47 -2.77 -4.07
CA MET A 18 6.85 -3.21 -4.25
C MET A 18 7.84 -2.36 -3.45
N ILE A 19 7.62 -1.05 -3.34
CA ILE A 19 8.44 -0.17 -2.49
C ILE A 19 8.30 -0.56 -1.02
N ILE A 20 7.08 -0.81 -0.55
CA ILE A 20 6.79 -1.23 0.82
C ILE A 20 7.46 -2.58 1.11
N LEU A 21 7.19 -3.61 0.29
CA LEU A 21 7.76 -4.95 0.44
C LEU A 21 9.30 -4.93 0.43
N GLN A 22 9.91 -4.14 -0.45
CA GLN A 22 11.37 -4.02 -0.49
C GLN A 22 11.91 -3.43 0.83
N SER A 23 11.23 -2.43 1.37
CA SER A 23 11.63 -1.77 2.61
C SER A 23 11.43 -2.68 3.82
N GLU A 24 10.35 -3.46 3.86
CA GLU A 24 10.11 -4.50 4.86
C GLU A 24 11.20 -5.58 4.83
N ILE A 25 11.58 -6.07 3.64
CA ILE A 25 12.65 -7.08 3.51
C ILE A 25 13.98 -6.55 4.05
N VAL A 26 14.31 -5.28 3.77
CA VAL A 26 15.53 -4.65 4.31
C VAL A 26 15.43 -4.52 5.83
N PHE A 27 14.29 -4.07 6.35
CA PHE A 27 14.06 -3.96 7.78
C PHE A 27 14.21 -5.32 8.49
N ILE A 28 13.59 -6.38 7.94
CA ILE A 28 13.65 -7.73 8.51
C ILE A 28 15.09 -8.24 8.57
N LYS A 29 15.89 -7.99 7.53
CA LYS A 29 17.30 -8.41 7.49
C LYS A 29 18.20 -7.63 8.43
N GLY A 30 17.94 -6.34 8.64
CA GLY A 30 18.82 -5.46 9.39
C GLY A 30 18.50 -5.38 10.88
N ASN A 31 17.22 -5.13 11.20
CA ASN A 31 16.82 -4.58 12.49
C ASN A 31 15.60 -5.24 13.14
N CYS A 32 15.07 -6.34 12.57
CA CYS A 32 13.85 -6.98 13.07
C CYS A 32 13.88 -7.34 14.57
N LEU A 33 15.07 -7.72 15.06
CA LEU A 33 15.26 -8.13 16.46
C LEU A 33 15.01 -6.99 17.46
N TYR A 34 15.18 -5.73 17.04
CA TYR A 34 15.00 -4.56 17.92
C TYR A 34 13.54 -4.22 18.20
N VAL A 35 12.59 -4.84 17.49
CA VAL A 35 11.16 -4.49 17.54
C VAL A 35 10.31 -5.67 18.06
N GLN A 36 10.93 -6.78 18.46
CA GLN A 36 10.21 -8.00 18.89
C GLN A 36 9.24 -7.79 20.06
N ASN A 37 9.52 -6.81 20.93
CA ASN A 37 8.70 -6.47 22.09
C ASN A 37 8.17 -5.03 22.05
N SER A 38 8.19 -4.39 20.89
CA SER A 38 7.75 -3.00 20.72
C SER A 38 6.30 -2.93 20.22
N PRO A 39 5.59 -1.81 20.45
CA PRO A 39 4.30 -1.56 19.84
C PRO A 39 4.36 -1.64 18.31
N TRP A 40 3.23 -1.97 17.69
CA TRP A 40 3.11 -2.03 16.23
C TRP A 40 3.52 -0.73 15.55
N TYR A 41 3.29 0.42 16.18
CA TYR A 41 3.75 1.72 15.69
C TYR A 41 5.27 1.75 15.45
N ASP A 42 6.07 1.20 16.36
CA ASP A 42 7.53 1.16 16.20
C ASP A 42 7.94 0.28 15.03
N TYR A 43 7.23 -0.83 14.79
CA TYR A 43 7.42 -1.65 13.60
C TYR A 43 7.15 -0.85 12.33
N MET A 44 6.02 -0.14 12.29
CA MET A 44 5.61 0.67 11.15
C MET A 44 6.61 1.78 10.85
N TRP A 45 7.07 2.46 11.90
CA TRP A 45 8.09 3.48 11.79
C TRP A 45 9.42 2.91 11.29
N MET A 46 9.86 1.76 11.82
CA MET A 46 11.15 1.17 11.47
C MET A 46 11.24 0.69 10.01
N TYR A 47 10.17 0.12 9.43
CA TYR A 47 10.21 -0.20 8.00
C TYR A 47 10.12 1.05 7.11
N SER A 48 9.41 2.11 7.56
CA SER A 48 9.35 3.39 6.83
C SER A 48 10.72 4.06 6.69
N ILE A 49 11.62 3.82 7.66
CA ILE A 49 13.01 4.31 7.65
C ILE A 49 14.00 3.26 7.13
N SER A 50 13.51 2.25 6.41
CA SER A 50 14.33 1.22 5.76
C SER A 50 14.18 1.25 4.24
N GLY A 51 15.20 0.75 3.52
CA GLY A 51 15.14 0.52 2.08
C GLY A 51 14.81 1.78 1.25
N ILE A 52 13.99 1.60 0.22
CA ILE A 52 13.56 2.67 -0.68
C ILE A 52 12.67 3.68 0.06
N SER A 53 11.86 3.23 1.02
CA SER A 53 11.01 4.11 1.83
C SER A 53 11.85 5.16 2.58
N ASP A 54 12.99 4.79 3.17
CA ASP A 54 13.88 5.76 3.83
C ASP A 54 14.44 6.79 2.84
N MET A 55 14.85 6.33 1.65
CA MET A 55 15.38 7.22 0.62
C MET A 55 14.34 8.24 0.18
N ILE A 56 13.07 7.83 0.02
CA ILE A 56 11.96 8.73 -0.31
C ILE A 56 11.71 9.69 0.84
N ARG A 57 11.66 9.19 2.07
CA ARG A 57 11.35 9.98 3.27
C ARG A 57 12.39 11.08 3.55
N ARG A 58 13.67 10.81 3.26
CA ARG A 58 14.75 11.80 3.39
C ARG A 58 14.86 12.76 2.19
N SER A 59 14.12 12.52 1.12
CA SER A 59 14.11 13.37 -0.06
C SER A 59 13.08 14.50 0.04
N SER A 60 13.17 15.47 -0.86
CA SER A 60 12.15 16.52 -1.02
C SER A 60 10.79 15.99 -1.53
N TYR A 61 10.71 14.70 -1.89
CA TYR A 61 9.52 14.07 -2.43
C TYR A 61 8.66 13.35 -1.38
N ASP A 62 9.02 13.37 -0.10
CA ASP A 62 8.27 12.66 0.96
C ASP A 62 6.79 13.04 0.97
N PHE A 63 6.49 14.34 1.01
CA PHE A 63 5.10 14.83 0.96
C PHE A 63 4.37 14.39 -0.32
N ILE A 64 5.03 14.47 -1.47
CA ILE A 64 4.44 14.10 -2.76
C ILE A 64 4.15 12.60 -2.82
N TYR A 65 5.07 11.78 -2.30
CA TYR A 65 4.89 10.34 -2.21
C TYR A 65 3.72 9.98 -1.31
N ASN A 66 3.64 10.54 -0.10
CA ASN A 66 2.54 10.28 0.84
C ASN A 66 1.18 10.71 0.26
N LEU A 67 1.12 11.86 -0.42
CA LEU A 67 -0.08 12.29 -1.15
C LEU A 67 -0.46 11.31 -2.27
N LEU A 68 0.52 10.82 -3.03
CA LEU A 68 0.29 9.84 -4.09
C LEU A 68 -0.22 8.51 -3.52
N VAL A 69 0.35 8.02 -2.41
CA VAL A 69 -0.11 6.82 -1.71
C VAL A 69 -1.56 6.99 -1.27
N PHE A 70 -1.92 8.15 -0.70
CA PHE A 70 -3.28 8.45 -0.29
C PHE A 70 -4.27 8.48 -1.47
N ILE A 71 -3.91 9.13 -2.58
CA ILE A 71 -4.74 9.16 -3.79
C ILE A 71 -4.96 7.75 -4.34
N VAL A 72 -3.90 6.93 -4.39
CA VAL A 72 -4.00 5.53 -4.86
C VAL A 72 -4.86 4.70 -3.92
N TYR A 73 -4.73 4.86 -2.60
CA TYR A 73 -5.57 4.19 -1.62
C TYR A 73 -7.07 4.43 -1.85
N ILE A 74 -7.49 5.69 -1.99
CA ILE A 74 -8.90 6.02 -2.29
C ILE A 74 -9.31 5.46 -3.66
N SER A 75 -8.44 5.57 -4.66
CA SER A 75 -8.70 5.09 -6.02
C SER A 75 -8.84 3.56 -6.09
N SER A 76 -8.11 2.82 -5.25
CA SER A 76 -8.16 1.36 -5.19
C SER A 76 -9.54 0.85 -4.76
N PHE A 77 -10.24 1.53 -3.84
CA PHE A 77 -11.65 1.18 -3.52
C PHE A 77 -12.56 1.26 -4.73
N TYR A 78 -12.44 2.34 -5.51
CA TYR A 78 -13.21 2.51 -6.74
C TYR A 78 -12.90 1.40 -7.75
N VAL A 79 -11.61 1.11 -7.96
CA VAL A 79 -11.16 0.05 -8.88
C VAL A 79 -11.69 -1.31 -8.45
N ILE A 80 -11.56 -1.69 -7.18
CA ILE A 80 -12.09 -2.95 -6.66
C ILE A 80 -13.59 -3.05 -6.93
N THR A 81 -14.35 -2.01 -6.59
CA THR A 81 -15.80 -1.99 -6.78
C THR A 81 -16.21 -2.20 -8.23
N VAL A 82 -15.56 -1.48 -9.16
CA VAL A 82 -15.84 -1.65 -10.60
C VAL A 82 -15.51 -3.06 -11.06
N LYS A 83 -14.35 -3.58 -10.69
CA LYS A 83 -13.91 -4.92 -11.11
C LYS A 83 -14.80 -6.04 -10.56
N LEU A 84 -15.32 -5.89 -9.35
CA LEU A 84 -16.28 -6.83 -8.77
C LEU A 84 -17.62 -6.82 -9.52
N ILE A 85 -18.10 -5.65 -9.95
CA ILE A 85 -19.30 -5.53 -10.79
C ILE A 85 -19.08 -6.20 -12.14
N ASP A 86 -17.93 -5.97 -12.77
CA ASP A 86 -17.61 -6.54 -14.08
C ASP A 86 -17.48 -8.09 -13.99
N LEU A 87 -16.91 -8.61 -12.89
CA LEU A 87 -16.90 -10.04 -12.57
C LEU A 87 -18.32 -10.62 -12.41
N TRP A 88 -19.19 -9.91 -11.70
CA TRP A 88 -20.56 -10.35 -11.47
C TRP A 88 -21.37 -10.44 -12.78
N LYS A 89 -21.12 -9.52 -13.71
CA LYS A 89 -21.72 -9.52 -15.06
C LYS A 89 -21.20 -10.63 -15.98
N LYS A 90 -20.27 -11.47 -15.51
CA LYS A 90 -19.61 -12.53 -16.29
C LYS A 90 -18.99 -12.02 -17.60
N GLU A 91 -18.58 -10.75 -17.64
CA GLU A 91 -17.73 -10.29 -18.73
C GLU A 91 -16.45 -11.14 -18.69
N LEU A 92 -15.98 -11.59 -19.85
CA LEU A 92 -14.89 -12.57 -19.96
C LEU A 92 -13.58 -11.91 -19.56
N ILE A 93 -13.33 -11.89 -18.26
CA ILE A 93 -12.22 -11.20 -17.62
C ILE A 93 -10.99 -12.09 -17.66
N SER A 94 -9.91 -11.60 -18.28
CA SER A 94 -8.63 -12.29 -18.36
C SER A 94 -8.06 -12.58 -16.96
N GLY A 95 -7.30 -13.67 -16.83
CA GLY A 95 -6.75 -14.11 -15.53
C GLY A 95 -5.95 -13.02 -14.80
N THR A 96 -5.15 -12.24 -15.53
CA THR A 96 -4.36 -11.11 -14.99
C THR A 96 -5.24 -10.05 -14.32
N TYR A 97 -6.42 -9.78 -14.88
CA TYR A 97 -7.33 -8.78 -14.33
C TYR A 97 -7.90 -9.20 -12.96
N ARG A 98 -8.07 -10.51 -12.71
CA ARG A 98 -8.48 -11.03 -11.39
C ARG A 98 -7.39 -10.85 -10.33
N TRP A 99 -6.13 -11.08 -10.68
CA TRP A 99 -5.01 -10.88 -9.76
C TRP A 99 -4.88 -9.43 -9.31
N PHE A 100 -5.13 -8.47 -10.22
CA PHE A 100 -5.16 -7.07 -9.82
C PHE A 100 -6.24 -6.73 -8.80
N ILE A 101 -7.37 -7.46 -8.76
CA ILE A 101 -8.39 -7.27 -7.71
C ILE A 101 -7.80 -7.65 -6.35
N VAL A 102 -7.18 -8.82 -6.28
CA VAL A 102 -6.54 -9.32 -5.04
C VAL A 102 -5.45 -8.34 -4.58
N ILE A 103 -4.60 -7.87 -5.49
CA ILE A 103 -3.53 -6.91 -5.19
C ILE A 103 -4.11 -5.61 -4.62
N ASN A 104 -5.15 -5.04 -5.25
CA ASN A 104 -5.77 -3.82 -4.73
C ASN A 104 -6.42 -4.04 -3.36
N ILE A 105 -7.08 -5.19 -3.14
CA ILE A 105 -7.65 -5.54 -1.83
C ILE A 105 -6.55 -5.63 -0.77
N CYS A 106 -5.45 -6.34 -1.05
CA CYS A 106 -4.32 -6.45 -0.14
C CYS A 106 -3.72 -5.07 0.18
N PHE A 107 -3.55 -4.22 -0.84
CA PHE A 107 -3.06 -2.85 -0.65
C PHE A 107 -3.97 -2.03 0.25
N VAL A 108 -5.29 -2.06 -0.01
CA VAL A 108 -6.28 -1.35 0.80
C VAL A 108 -6.25 -1.85 2.24
N ILE A 109 -6.31 -3.16 2.48
CA ILE A 109 -6.27 -3.74 3.82
C ILE A 109 -5.00 -3.30 4.56
N PHE A 110 -3.84 -3.44 3.91
CA PHE A 110 -2.56 -3.04 4.48
C PHE A 110 -2.58 -1.57 4.89
N LYS A 111 -2.95 -0.68 3.97
CA LYS A 111 -3.01 0.76 4.27
C LYS A 111 -4.07 1.15 5.29
N THR A 112 -5.21 0.46 5.34
CA THR A 112 -6.18 0.67 6.42
C THR A 112 -5.58 0.33 7.78
N VAL A 113 -4.82 -0.77 7.88
CA VAL A 113 -4.12 -1.14 9.12
C VAL A 113 -3.06 -0.09 9.48
N ASP A 114 -2.25 0.38 8.51
CA ASP A 114 -1.28 1.45 8.73
C ASP A 114 -1.95 2.70 9.33
N PHE A 115 -3.03 3.18 8.71
CA PHE A 115 -3.76 4.35 9.19
C PHE A 115 -4.35 4.16 10.57
N LEU A 116 -4.88 2.97 10.89
CA LEU A 116 -5.42 2.68 12.21
C LEU A 116 -4.34 2.68 13.29
N ILE A 117 -3.15 2.16 13.00
CA ILE A 117 -2.00 2.18 13.93
C ILE A 117 -1.50 3.61 14.15
N GLU A 118 -1.39 4.42 13.09
CA GLU A 118 -1.01 5.83 13.22
C GLU A 118 -2.05 6.63 14.04
N LEU A 119 -3.33 6.35 13.82
CA LEU A 119 -4.42 6.97 14.55
C LEU A 119 -4.40 6.61 16.05
N ASP A 120 -4.20 5.33 16.36
CA ASP A 120 -4.06 4.84 17.73
C ASP A 120 -2.88 5.48 18.45
N ALA A 121 -1.73 5.60 17.77
CA ALA A 121 -0.55 6.27 18.30
C ALA A 121 -0.78 7.79 18.53
N ALA A 122 -1.58 8.45 17.67
CA ALA A 122 -1.90 9.87 17.81
C ALA A 122 -2.86 10.17 18.97
N PHE A 123 -3.78 9.25 19.30
CA PHE A 123 -4.77 9.42 20.38
C PHE A 123 -4.39 8.76 21.70
N SER A 124 -3.36 7.92 21.73
CA SER A 124 -2.83 7.31 22.96
C SER A 124 -1.84 8.21 23.73
N ILE A 125 -1.80 9.51 23.40
CA ILE A 125 -1.05 10.58 24.09
C ILE A 125 -2.01 11.31 25.04
#